data_AF-A0A7J9SFQ7-F1
#
_entry.id   AF-A0A7J9SFQ7-F1
#
_cell.length_a   1.000
_cell.length_b   1.000
_cell.length_c   1.000
_cell.angle_alpha   90.00
_cell.angle_beta   90.00
_cell.angle_gamma   90.00
#
_symmetry.space_group_name_H-M   'P 1'
#
loop_
_entity.id
_entity.type
_entity.pdbx_description
1 polymer ?
#
loop_
_entity_poly.entity_id
_entity_poly.type
_entity_poly.pdbx_seq_one_letter_code
_entity_poly.pdbx_strand_id
1 'polypeptide(L)'
;MSDKPAALLTKTQRNRMENGFQSVDGAKRRRDQQRIRRRVAAGVDDFAHLVEYPDDQLEAAFDSYDDEHLVRALADMRVMSERVRLLHSIERDTVLRRARTRTQTAERGERTVSDLEFRTDEEVRSAVRAELESEYAPDDWKRRSELALKIGSLLALPGVSLIPIPYGAVPLAIDGALVFVALFFGGPLLAFGLGILLLRSIRDDFLPGLRAFGDDPVGTVRRMWNEF
;
A
#
# COMPACT_ATOMS: atom_id res chain seq x y z
N MET A 1 -37.07 -31.05 20.89
CA MET A 1 -37.17 -29.70 20.31
C MET A 1 -35.74 -29.18 20.19
N SER A 2 -35.23 -28.90 19.00
CA SER A 2 -33.88 -28.33 18.90
C SER A 2 -33.96 -26.89 19.39
N ASP A 3 -33.42 -26.59 20.56
CA ASP A 3 -33.33 -25.22 21.06
C ASP A 3 -32.40 -24.45 20.14
N LYS A 4 -32.99 -23.79 19.13
CA LYS A 4 -32.24 -22.89 18.28
C LYS A 4 -31.79 -21.71 19.15
N PRO A 5 -30.50 -21.41 19.19
CA PRO A 5 -30.00 -20.31 20.01
C PRO A 5 -30.68 -19.00 19.62
N ALA A 6 -30.86 -18.12 20.60
CA ALA A 6 -31.53 -16.84 20.42
C ALA A 6 -30.64 -15.91 19.58
N ALA A 7 -30.73 -16.04 18.26
CA ALA A 7 -30.10 -15.11 17.34
C ALA A 7 -30.64 -13.69 17.54
N LEU A 8 -29.80 -12.69 17.26
CA LEU A 8 -30.13 -11.26 17.35
C LEU A 8 -31.53 -10.93 16.79
N LEU A 9 -31.84 -11.51 15.62
CA LEU A 9 -33.13 -11.38 14.96
C LEU A 9 -33.78 -12.76 14.81
N THR A 10 -35.10 -12.83 15.02
CA THR A 10 -35.84 -14.08 14.74
C THR A 10 -35.97 -14.30 13.24
N LYS A 11 -36.20 -15.55 12.83
CA LYS A 11 -36.48 -15.91 11.42
C LYS A 11 -37.58 -15.03 10.82
N THR A 12 -38.64 -14.77 11.58
CA THR A 12 -39.76 -13.92 11.15
C THR A 12 -39.34 -12.46 10.96
N GLN A 13 -38.48 -11.93 11.82
CA GLN A 13 -38.00 -10.54 11.69
C GLN A 13 -37.10 -10.37 10.47
N ARG A 14 -36.21 -11.33 10.19
CA ARG A 14 -35.36 -11.33 8.98
C ARG A 14 -36.19 -11.31 7.70
N ASN A 15 -37.14 -12.25 7.59
CA ASN A 15 -38.06 -12.32 6.44
C ASN A 15 -38.86 -11.00 6.27
N ARG A 16 -39.31 -10.38 7.36
CA ARG A 16 -39.99 -9.08 7.29
C ARG A 16 -39.08 -7.95 6.83
N MET A 17 -37.80 -7.94 7.19
CA MET A 17 -36.84 -6.96 6.69
C MET A 17 -36.59 -7.13 5.20
N GLU A 18 -36.39 -8.37 4.74
CA GLU A 18 -36.20 -8.70 3.32
C GLU A 18 -37.39 -8.24 2.47
N ASN A 19 -38.61 -8.50 2.94
CA ASN A 19 -39.84 -8.10 2.25
C ASN A 19 -40.29 -6.65 2.57
N GLY A 20 -39.43 -5.81 3.13
CA GLY A 20 -39.72 -4.39 3.39
C GLY A 20 -40.95 -4.16 4.28
N PHE A 21 -41.27 -5.11 5.16
CA PHE A 21 -42.46 -5.15 6.02
C PHE A 21 -43.80 -5.08 5.26
N GLN A 22 -43.86 -5.43 3.98
CA GLN A 22 -45.08 -5.31 3.15
C GLN A 22 -46.25 -6.17 3.68
N SER A 23 -45.93 -7.27 4.35
CA SER A 23 -46.89 -8.24 4.90
C SER A 23 -47.48 -7.88 6.28
N VAL A 24 -47.28 -6.64 6.75
CA VAL A 24 -47.62 -6.24 8.13
C VAL A 24 -48.33 -4.89 8.20
N ASP A 25 -49.50 -4.85 8.85
CA ASP A 25 -50.30 -3.64 9.07
C ASP A 25 -49.55 -2.56 9.87
N GLY A 26 -49.89 -1.29 9.63
CA GLY A 26 -49.14 -0.12 10.12
C GLY A 26 -48.82 -0.11 11.62
N ALA A 27 -49.77 -0.45 12.49
CA ALA A 27 -49.53 -0.49 13.94
C ALA A 27 -48.58 -1.64 14.36
N LYS A 28 -48.71 -2.81 13.72
CA LYS A 28 -47.85 -3.95 13.97
C LYS A 28 -46.46 -3.74 13.35
N ARG A 29 -46.38 -3.13 12.16
CA ARG A 29 -45.14 -2.74 11.48
C ARG A 29 -44.32 -1.80 12.35
N ARG A 30 -44.90 -0.73 12.89
CA ARG A 30 -44.19 0.22 13.79
C ARG A 30 -43.63 -0.47 15.04
N ARG A 31 -44.43 -1.32 15.69
CA ARG A 31 -43.98 -2.07 16.88
C ARG A 31 -42.83 -3.03 16.54
N ASP A 32 -42.92 -3.73 15.42
CA ASP A 32 -41.89 -4.68 15.02
C ASP A 32 -40.59 -3.98 14.63
N GLN A 33 -40.68 -2.89 13.86
CA GLN A 33 -39.53 -2.02 13.55
C GLN A 33 -38.86 -1.48 14.82
N GLN A 34 -39.64 -1.00 15.78
CA GLN A 34 -39.09 -0.53 17.06
C GLN A 34 -38.37 -1.65 17.83
N ARG A 35 -38.93 -2.87 17.80
CA ARG A 35 -38.32 -4.04 18.45
C ARG A 35 -37.01 -4.45 17.77
N ILE A 36 -36.98 -4.43 16.44
CA ILE A 36 -35.77 -4.71 15.65
C ILE A 36 -34.71 -3.66 15.95
N ARG A 37 -35.04 -2.36 15.95
CA ARG A 37 -34.09 -1.29 16.31
C ARG A 37 -33.46 -1.50 17.68
N ARG A 38 -34.28 -1.82 18.70
CA ARG A 38 -33.78 -2.11 20.06
C ARG A 38 -32.84 -3.32 20.10
N ARG A 39 -33.17 -4.37 19.36
CA ARG A 39 -32.32 -5.57 19.28
C ARG A 39 -31.00 -5.30 18.59
N VAL A 40 -31.03 -4.60 17.45
CA VAL A 40 -29.80 -4.21 16.74
C VAL A 40 -28.89 -3.37 17.62
N ALA A 41 -29.44 -2.38 18.34
CA ALA A 41 -28.66 -1.58 19.29
C ALA A 41 -28.04 -2.45 20.39
N ALA A 42 -28.85 -3.28 21.07
CA ALA A 42 -28.36 -4.16 22.12
C ALA A 42 -27.28 -5.15 21.63
N GLY A 43 -27.44 -5.70 20.41
CA GLY A 43 -26.43 -6.62 19.85
C GLY A 43 -25.12 -5.95 19.48
N VAL A 44 -25.10 -4.64 19.22
CA VAL A 44 -23.83 -3.90 19.07
C VAL A 44 -23.12 -3.79 20.41
N ASP A 45 -23.86 -3.57 21.50
CA ASP A 45 -23.31 -3.48 22.85
C ASP A 45 -22.73 -4.83 23.31
N ASP A 46 -23.29 -5.97 22.87
CA ASP A 46 -22.79 -7.31 23.20
C ASP A 46 -21.32 -7.53 22.76
N PHE A 47 -20.84 -6.87 21.70
CA PHE A 47 -19.44 -6.98 21.26
C PHE A 47 -18.45 -6.50 22.32
N ALA A 48 -18.85 -5.60 23.22
CA ALA A 48 -17.98 -5.16 24.31
C ALA A 48 -17.55 -6.33 25.22
N HIS A 49 -18.43 -7.33 25.35
CA HIS A 49 -18.20 -8.55 26.11
C HIS A 49 -17.49 -9.62 25.28
N LEU A 50 -17.78 -9.70 23.97
CA LEU A 50 -17.18 -10.70 23.09
C LEU A 50 -15.68 -10.47 22.82
N VAL A 51 -15.18 -9.24 22.99
CA VAL A 51 -13.75 -8.93 22.85
C VAL A 51 -12.86 -9.68 23.86
N GLU A 52 -13.40 -10.03 25.03
CA GLU A 52 -12.68 -10.80 26.07
C GLU A 52 -13.19 -12.25 26.19
N TYR A 53 -13.97 -12.68 25.19
CA TYR A 53 -14.47 -14.04 25.14
C TYR A 53 -13.35 -15.00 24.75
N PRO A 54 -13.17 -16.12 25.47
CA PRO A 54 -12.02 -17.00 25.25
C PRO A 54 -11.94 -17.59 23.84
N ASP A 55 -10.74 -17.65 23.28
CA ASP A 55 -10.41 -18.12 21.94
C ASP A 55 -10.93 -19.55 21.70
N ASP A 56 -10.79 -20.45 22.68
CA ASP A 56 -11.26 -21.83 22.60
C ASP A 56 -12.79 -21.92 22.50
N GLN A 57 -13.48 -21.04 23.21
CA GLN A 57 -14.94 -20.95 23.17
C GLN A 57 -15.43 -20.24 21.91
N LEU A 58 -14.67 -19.27 21.40
CA LEU A 58 -14.96 -18.58 20.14
C LEU A 58 -14.79 -19.54 18.96
N GLU A 59 -13.73 -20.33 18.93
CA GLU A 59 -13.49 -21.39 17.95
C GLU A 59 -14.63 -22.41 17.99
N ALA A 60 -14.99 -22.92 19.17
CA ALA A 60 -16.10 -23.85 19.35
C ALA A 60 -17.46 -23.26 18.89
N ALA A 61 -17.68 -21.95 19.06
CA ALA A 61 -18.91 -21.30 18.63
C ALA A 61 -19.07 -21.27 17.10
N PHE A 62 -17.95 -21.32 16.35
CA PHE A 62 -17.91 -21.29 14.90
C PHE A 62 -17.55 -22.63 14.25
N ASP A 63 -17.34 -23.69 15.03
CA ASP A 63 -16.94 -25.04 14.56
C ASP A 63 -17.86 -25.64 13.46
N SER A 64 -19.13 -25.21 13.44
CA SER A 64 -20.11 -25.64 12.42
C SER A 64 -20.14 -24.79 11.14
N TYR A 65 -19.36 -23.72 11.08
CA TYR A 65 -19.29 -22.81 9.94
C TYR A 65 -18.06 -23.16 9.10
N ASP A 66 -18.25 -23.27 7.78
CA ASP A 66 -17.11 -23.32 6.87
C ASP A 66 -16.50 -21.92 6.65
N ASP A 67 -15.29 -21.90 6.10
CA ASP A 67 -14.53 -20.67 5.83
C ASP A 67 -15.30 -19.70 4.93
N GLU A 68 -16.06 -20.19 3.95
CA GLU A 68 -16.82 -19.34 3.04
C GLU A 68 -17.95 -18.61 3.77
N HIS A 69 -18.66 -19.32 4.64
CA HIS A 69 -19.70 -18.77 5.49
C HIS A 69 -19.11 -17.76 6.49
N LEU A 70 -17.94 -18.05 7.07
CA LEU A 70 -17.25 -17.11 7.97
C LEU A 70 -16.82 -15.84 7.25
N VAL A 71 -16.16 -15.96 6.09
CA VAL A 71 -15.74 -14.80 5.28
C VAL A 71 -16.94 -13.93 4.91
N ARG A 72 -18.04 -14.54 4.47
CA ARG A 72 -19.28 -13.81 4.15
C ARG A 72 -19.84 -13.08 5.39
N ALA A 73 -19.93 -13.76 6.53
CA ALA A 73 -20.44 -13.17 7.76
C ALA A 73 -19.58 -12.00 8.25
N LEU A 74 -18.24 -12.14 8.21
CA LEU A 74 -17.30 -11.09 8.60
C LEU A 74 -17.37 -9.89 7.65
N ALA A 75 -17.54 -10.12 6.34
CA ALA A 75 -17.75 -9.05 5.36
C ALA A 75 -19.05 -8.27 5.64
N ASP A 76 -20.15 -8.97 5.93
CA ASP A 76 -21.43 -8.34 6.28
C ASP A 76 -21.32 -7.53 7.58
N MET A 77 -20.64 -8.05 8.60
CA MET A 77 -20.34 -7.33 9.84
C MET A 77 -19.51 -6.06 9.57
N ARG A 78 -18.48 -6.16 8.72
CA ARG A 78 -17.64 -5.02 8.34
C ARG A 78 -18.47 -3.94 7.64
N VAL A 79 -19.29 -4.30 6.66
CA VAL A 79 -20.18 -3.36 5.96
C VAL A 79 -21.17 -2.72 6.94
N MET A 80 -21.77 -3.50 7.84
CA MET A 80 -22.70 -2.98 8.85
C MET A 80 -22.01 -1.95 9.76
N SER A 81 -20.82 -2.26 10.27
CA SER A 81 -20.06 -1.36 11.15
C SER A 81 -19.72 -0.03 10.47
N GLU A 82 -19.29 -0.06 9.20
CA GLU A 82 -18.98 1.13 8.42
C GLU A 82 -20.23 1.95 8.09
N ARG A 83 -21.37 1.30 7.82
CA ARG A 83 -22.65 2.00 7.62
C ARG A 83 -23.06 2.75 8.89
N VAL A 84 -22.96 2.12 10.06
CA VAL A 84 -23.26 2.78 11.35
C VAL A 84 -22.31 3.95 11.56
N ARG A 85 -21.01 3.76 11.33
CA ARG A 85 -20.00 4.82 11.44
C ARG A 85 -20.36 6.04 10.58
N LEU A 86 -20.69 5.81 9.30
CA LEU A 86 -21.04 6.87 8.35
C LEU A 86 -22.37 7.56 8.70
N LEU A 87 -23.39 6.79 9.13
CA LEU A 87 -24.69 7.35 9.54
C LEU A 87 -24.58 8.29 10.74
N HIS A 88 -23.61 8.04 11.62
CA HIS A 88 -23.35 8.85 12.81
C HIS A 88 -22.19 9.84 12.63
N SER A 89 -21.68 10.02 11.41
CA SER A 89 -20.55 10.92 11.09
C SER A 89 -19.32 10.68 11.97
N ILE A 90 -19.06 9.42 12.33
CA ILE A 90 -17.91 9.05 13.15
C ILE A 90 -16.68 8.90 12.24
N GLU A 91 -15.58 9.53 12.61
CA GLU A 91 -14.32 9.40 11.87
C GLU A 91 -13.74 7.99 11.99
N ARG A 92 -13.20 7.46 10.89
CA ARG A 92 -12.59 6.12 10.84
C ARG A 92 -11.43 5.99 11.84
N ASP A 93 -10.55 6.98 11.88
CA ASP A 93 -9.39 6.99 12.78
C ASP A 93 -9.78 7.02 14.25
N THR A 94 -10.92 7.62 14.58
CA THR A 94 -11.44 7.61 15.95
C THR A 94 -11.85 6.20 16.37
N VAL A 95 -12.49 5.42 15.49
CA VAL A 95 -12.82 4.01 15.75
C VAL A 95 -11.55 3.16 15.86
N LEU A 96 -10.58 3.34 14.96
CA LEU A 96 -9.33 2.58 14.96
C LEU A 96 -8.49 2.84 16.22
N ARG A 97 -8.37 4.11 16.65
CA ARG A 97 -7.70 4.45 17.91
C ARG A 97 -8.38 3.80 19.11
N ARG A 98 -9.72 3.86 19.16
CA ARG A 98 -10.51 3.24 20.24
C ARG A 98 -10.32 1.73 20.28
N ALA A 99 -10.32 1.07 19.11
CA ALA A 99 -10.08 -0.36 18.99
C ALA A 99 -8.67 -0.74 19.49
N ARG A 100 -7.63 0.00 19.09
CA ARG A 100 -6.25 -0.24 19.56
C ARG A 100 -6.14 -0.10 21.09
N THR A 101 -6.71 0.94 21.68
CA THR A 101 -6.75 1.08 23.14
C THR A 101 -7.46 -0.12 23.78
N ARG A 102 -8.58 -0.57 23.20
CA ARG A 102 -9.34 -1.69 23.75
C ARG A 102 -8.54 -2.99 23.75
N THR A 103 -7.85 -3.29 22.64
CA THR A 103 -6.93 -4.43 22.51
C THR A 103 -5.80 -4.38 23.53
N GLN A 104 -5.17 -3.22 23.73
CA GLN A 104 -4.10 -3.04 24.71
C GLN A 104 -4.55 -3.22 26.17
N THR A 105 -5.81 -2.90 26.46
CA THR A 105 -6.39 -3.01 27.81
C THR A 105 -7.06 -4.34 28.10
N ALA A 106 -7.19 -5.24 27.12
CA ALA A 106 -7.81 -6.54 27.33
C ALA A 106 -6.91 -7.38 28.26
N GLU A 107 -7.41 -7.70 29.46
CA GLU A 107 -6.64 -8.37 30.51
C GLU A 107 -6.26 -9.82 30.13
N ARG A 108 -7.07 -10.46 29.27
CA ARG A 108 -6.78 -11.77 28.68
C ARG A 108 -6.04 -11.54 27.37
N GLY A 109 -4.71 -11.53 27.45
CA GLY A 109 -3.81 -11.50 26.30
C GLY A 109 -3.89 -12.81 25.52
N GLU A 110 -5.00 -12.99 24.80
CA GLU A 110 -5.22 -14.12 23.92
C GLU A 110 -4.54 -13.90 22.57
N ARG A 111 -4.28 -14.99 21.85
CA ARG A 111 -3.45 -14.97 20.64
C ARG A 111 -4.08 -14.09 19.58
N THR A 112 -5.39 -14.25 19.39
CA THR A 112 -6.13 -13.53 18.34
C THR A 112 -6.16 -12.02 18.58
N VAL A 113 -6.41 -11.59 19.82
CA VAL A 113 -6.45 -10.17 20.21
C VAL A 113 -5.07 -9.51 20.04
N SER A 114 -4.01 -10.24 20.36
CA SER A 114 -2.62 -9.77 20.22
C SER A 114 -2.19 -9.59 18.75
N ASP A 115 -2.76 -10.37 17.84
CA ASP A 115 -2.47 -10.32 16.39
C ASP A 115 -3.31 -9.26 15.64
N LEU A 116 -4.24 -8.56 16.31
CA LEU A 116 -5.09 -7.55 15.68
C LEU A 116 -4.31 -6.27 15.31
N GLU A 117 -4.02 -6.12 14.02
CA GLU A 117 -3.46 -4.88 13.47
C GLU A 117 -4.55 -3.90 13.00
N PHE A 118 -4.75 -2.83 13.74
CA PHE A 118 -5.56 -1.68 13.30
C PHE A 118 -4.63 -0.59 12.75
N ARG A 119 -4.64 -0.39 11.42
CA ARG A 119 -3.87 0.68 10.74
C ARG A 119 -4.79 1.82 10.31
N THR A 120 -4.41 3.03 10.69
CA THR A 120 -5.06 4.29 10.23
C THR A 120 -4.65 4.64 8.80
N ASP A 121 -5.44 5.48 8.13
CA ASP A 121 -5.12 5.90 6.77
C ASP A 121 -3.82 6.74 6.72
N GLU A 122 -3.49 7.45 7.81
CA GLU A 122 -2.19 8.13 7.96
C GLU A 122 -1.04 7.13 8.08
N GLU A 123 -1.20 6.07 8.87
CA GLU A 123 -0.18 5.03 9.02
C GLU A 123 0.04 4.28 7.70
N VAL A 124 -1.02 3.94 6.96
CA VAL A 124 -0.90 3.35 5.61
C VAL A 124 -0.17 4.31 4.66
N ARG A 125 -0.54 5.60 4.65
CA ARG A 125 0.16 6.61 3.82
C ARG A 125 1.62 6.78 4.22
N SER A 126 1.93 6.72 5.50
CA SER A 126 3.31 6.82 6.00
C SER A 126 4.13 5.59 5.69
N ALA A 127 3.54 4.38 5.78
CA ALA A 127 4.18 3.12 5.45
C ALA A 127 4.42 3.02 3.95
N VAL A 128 3.43 3.39 3.12
CA VAL A 128 3.58 3.47 1.67
C VAL A 128 4.61 4.54 1.30
N ARG A 129 4.65 5.69 1.99
CA ARG A 129 5.70 6.70 1.77
C ARG A 129 7.08 6.16 2.14
N ALA A 130 7.22 5.48 3.27
CA ALA A 130 8.50 4.90 3.70
C ALA A 130 8.95 3.75 2.79
N GLU A 131 8.01 2.93 2.31
CA GLU A 131 8.24 1.87 1.33
C GLU A 131 8.65 2.47 -0.02
N LEU A 132 7.94 3.48 -0.51
CA LEU A 132 8.33 4.26 -1.69
C LEU A 132 9.66 4.99 -1.49
N GLU A 133 9.98 5.50 -0.31
CA GLU A 133 11.29 6.09 0.00
C GLU A 133 12.40 5.04 0.12
N SER A 134 12.06 3.77 0.36
CA SER A 134 13.02 2.67 0.38
C SER A 134 13.22 2.03 -1.00
N GLU A 135 12.17 1.94 -1.81
CA GLU A 135 12.16 1.38 -3.16
C GLU A 135 12.60 2.43 -4.20
N TYR A 136 12.20 3.69 -4.01
CA TYR A 136 12.75 4.89 -4.62
C TYR A 136 13.63 5.66 -3.63
N ALA A 137 14.43 4.96 -2.83
CA ALA A 137 15.59 5.60 -2.22
C ALA A 137 16.32 6.31 -3.37
N PRO A 138 16.44 7.66 -3.35
CA PRO A 138 17.13 8.36 -4.41
C PRO A 138 18.54 7.81 -4.38
N ASP A 139 18.82 6.88 -5.29
CA ASP A 139 20.06 6.14 -5.35
C ASP A 139 21.15 7.20 -5.22
N ASP A 140 21.83 7.24 -4.06
CA ASP A 140 22.76 8.33 -3.75
C ASP A 140 23.77 8.45 -4.88
N TRP A 141 24.00 7.34 -5.57
CA TRP A 141 24.74 7.17 -6.79
C TRP A 141 24.13 7.85 -8.03
N LYS A 142 22.81 7.75 -8.25
CA LYS A 142 22.07 8.49 -9.31
C LYS A 142 22.08 9.99 -9.04
N ARG A 143 21.90 10.41 -7.79
CA ARG A 143 22.00 11.83 -7.41
C ARG A 143 23.43 12.34 -7.64
N ARG A 144 24.44 11.56 -7.23
CA ARG A 144 25.87 11.89 -7.46
C ARG A 144 26.23 11.87 -8.94
N SER A 145 25.70 10.94 -9.75
CA SER A 145 25.96 10.89 -11.19
C SER A 145 25.28 12.02 -11.95
N GLU A 146 24.05 12.39 -11.58
CA GLU A 146 23.34 13.52 -12.20
C GLU A 146 24.01 14.85 -11.85
N LEU A 147 24.46 15.00 -10.61
CA LEU A 147 25.23 16.16 -10.16
C LEU A 147 26.61 16.19 -10.86
N ALA A 148 27.28 15.04 -11.01
CA ALA A 148 28.54 14.94 -11.73
C ALA A 148 28.41 15.24 -13.23
N LEU A 149 27.33 14.79 -13.89
CA LEU A 149 27.03 15.11 -15.28
C LEU A 149 26.67 16.58 -15.47
N LYS A 150 25.92 17.18 -14.53
CA LYS A 150 25.61 18.62 -14.55
C LYS A 150 26.85 19.48 -14.36
N ILE A 151 27.72 19.13 -13.40
CA ILE A 151 28.99 19.83 -13.19
C ILE A 151 29.92 19.61 -14.38
N GLY A 152 30.10 18.37 -14.82
CA GLY A 152 30.96 18.01 -15.94
C GLY A 152 30.54 18.67 -17.26
N SER A 153 29.24 18.71 -17.55
CA SER A 153 28.72 19.42 -18.74
C SER A 153 28.94 20.92 -18.63
N LEU A 154 28.67 21.53 -17.46
CA LEU A 154 28.93 22.96 -17.23
C LEU A 154 30.42 23.31 -17.38
N LEU A 155 31.32 22.42 -16.91
CA LEU A 155 32.78 22.59 -17.04
C LEU A 155 33.30 22.31 -18.46
N ALA A 156 32.58 21.52 -19.26
CA ALA A 156 32.96 21.17 -20.63
C ALA A 156 32.48 22.20 -21.66
N LEU A 157 31.45 22.99 -21.33
CA LEU A 157 30.91 24.05 -22.20
C LEU A 157 31.95 25.10 -22.67
N PRO A 158 32.95 25.53 -21.86
CA PRO A 158 34.01 26.40 -22.35
C PRO A 158 34.90 25.74 -23.41
N GLY A 159 35.10 24.42 -23.34
CA GLY A 159 35.99 23.68 -24.25
C GLY A 159 35.41 23.46 -25.65
N VAL A 160 34.08 23.35 -25.78
CA VAL A 160 33.43 23.09 -27.08
C VAL A 160 33.24 24.37 -27.90
N SER A 161 33.17 25.54 -27.26
CA SER A 161 33.05 26.84 -27.96
C SER A 161 34.35 27.34 -28.62
N LEU A 162 35.49 26.65 -28.42
CA LEU A 162 36.82 27.04 -28.92
C LEU A 162 37.24 26.31 -30.20
N ILE A 163 36.41 25.40 -30.72
CA ILE A 163 36.67 24.62 -31.94
C ILE A 163 36.07 25.38 -33.15
N PRO A 164 36.40 26.67 -33.38
CA PRO A 164 37.41 26.95 -34.39
C PRO A 164 38.09 28.33 -34.17
N ILE A 165 38.79 28.55 -33.05
CA ILE A 165 39.64 29.74 -32.96
C ILE A 165 41.04 29.35 -33.43
N PRO A 166 41.61 29.99 -34.48
CA PRO A 166 42.96 29.68 -34.93
C PRO A 166 43.95 29.91 -33.79
N TYR A 167 44.88 28.97 -33.62
CA TYR A 167 45.89 28.84 -32.55
C TYR A 167 46.75 30.09 -32.25
N GLY A 168 46.55 31.22 -32.94
CA GLY A 168 47.26 32.48 -32.75
C GLY A 168 46.45 33.65 -32.20
N ALA A 169 45.16 33.49 -31.86
CA ALA A 169 44.27 34.61 -31.51
C ALA A 169 43.83 34.69 -30.04
N VAL A 170 44.36 33.87 -29.13
CA VAL A 170 43.97 33.88 -27.71
C VAL A 170 45.18 34.19 -26.81
N PRO A 171 45.06 35.11 -25.82
CA PRO A 171 46.13 35.39 -24.87
C PRO A 171 46.48 34.15 -24.03
N LEU A 172 47.73 33.70 -24.10
CA LEU A 172 48.27 32.47 -23.46
C LEU A 172 48.01 32.31 -21.95
N ALA A 173 47.62 33.37 -21.24
CA ALA A 173 47.44 33.34 -19.78
C ALA A 173 46.03 32.91 -19.33
N ILE A 174 45.00 33.07 -20.17
CA ILE A 174 43.59 32.76 -19.81
C ILE A 174 43.18 31.38 -20.33
N ASP A 175 43.77 30.93 -21.44
CA ASP A 175 43.40 29.69 -22.13
C ASP A 175 43.91 28.44 -21.38
N GLY A 176 45.12 28.48 -20.82
CA GLY A 176 45.73 27.32 -20.15
C GLY A 176 44.98 26.86 -18.89
N ALA A 177 44.50 27.80 -18.07
CA ALA A 177 43.80 27.46 -16.83
C ALA A 177 42.38 26.92 -17.09
N LEU A 178 41.66 27.49 -18.06
CA LEU A 178 40.33 27.03 -18.46
C LEU A 178 40.38 25.66 -19.14
N VAL A 179 41.33 25.46 -20.06
CA VAL A 179 41.56 24.15 -20.71
C VAL A 179 42.03 23.11 -19.69
N PHE A 180 42.89 23.49 -18.74
CA PHE A 180 43.31 22.61 -17.64
C PHE A 180 42.11 22.18 -16.78
N VAL A 181 41.25 23.11 -16.37
CA VAL A 181 40.06 22.81 -15.56
C VAL A 181 39.08 21.90 -16.34
N ALA A 182 38.80 22.21 -17.61
CA ALA A 182 37.93 21.40 -18.45
C ALA A 182 38.48 19.97 -18.68
N LEU A 183 39.78 19.82 -18.93
CA LEU A 183 40.40 18.54 -19.21
C LEU A 183 40.60 17.69 -17.95
N PHE A 184 41.11 18.28 -16.86
CA PHE A 184 41.44 17.54 -15.63
C PHE A 184 40.23 17.30 -14.72
N PHE A 185 39.21 18.15 -14.75
CA PHE A 185 38.03 17.98 -13.89
C PHE A 185 36.78 17.64 -14.70
N GLY A 186 36.54 18.30 -15.84
CA GLY A 186 35.35 18.04 -16.66
C GLY A 186 35.35 16.65 -17.28
N GLY A 187 36.45 16.25 -17.93
CA GLY A 187 36.60 14.95 -18.57
C GLY A 187 36.40 13.76 -17.61
N PRO A 188 37.13 13.70 -16.48
CA PRO A 188 36.98 12.61 -15.52
C PRO A 188 35.60 12.57 -14.84
N LEU A 189 34.98 13.72 -14.51
CA LEU A 189 33.63 13.72 -13.96
C LEU A 189 32.58 13.21 -14.97
N LEU A 190 32.71 13.59 -16.24
CA LEU A 190 31.84 13.10 -17.30
C LEU A 190 32.04 11.60 -17.54
N ALA A 191 33.28 11.13 -17.61
CA ALA A 191 33.60 9.72 -17.75
C ALA A 191 33.10 8.90 -16.56
N PHE A 192 33.17 9.44 -15.35
CA PHE A 192 32.62 8.82 -14.15
C PHE A 192 31.08 8.74 -14.21
N GLY A 193 30.41 9.85 -14.55
CA GLY A 193 28.95 9.88 -14.71
C GLY A 193 28.44 8.94 -15.81
N LEU A 194 29.11 8.91 -16.96
CA LEU A 194 28.82 7.99 -18.06
C LEU A 194 29.13 6.54 -17.71
N GLY A 195 30.24 6.28 -17.01
CA GLY A 195 30.62 4.93 -16.57
C GLY A 195 29.61 4.30 -15.63
N ILE A 196 29.02 5.12 -14.75
CA ILE A 196 27.92 4.69 -13.86
C ILE A 196 26.66 4.34 -14.66
N LEU A 197 26.27 5.19 -15.62
CA LEU A 197 25.12 4.93 -16.49
C LEU A 197 25.34 3.66 -17.34
N LEU A 198 26.56 3.46 -17.85
CA LEU A 198 26.94 2.28 -18.62
C LEU A 198 26.88 1.01 -17.76
N LEU A 199 27.44 1.03 -16.54
CA LEU A 199 27.36 -0.11 -15.61
C LEU A 199 25.92 -0.47 -15.28
N ARG A 200 25.07 0.53 -15.14
CA ARG A 200 23.65 0.33 -14.85
C ARG A 200 22.90 -0.23 -16.04
N SER A 201 23.11 0.27 -17.26
CA SER A 201 22.51 -0.33 -18.47
C SER A 201 22.99 -1.77 -18.69
N ILE A 202 24.26 -2.08 -18.41
CA ILE A 202 24.74 -3.47 -18.48
C ILE A 202 24.03 -4.36 -17.43
N ARG A 203 23.81 -3.83 -16.22
CA ARG A 203 23.16 -4.58 -15.15
C ARG A 203 21.65 -4.78 -15.39
N ASP A 204 20.98 -3.72 -15.80
CA ASP A 204 19.52 -3.67 -15.87
C ASP A 204 19.00 -4.17 -17.22
N ASP A 205 19.75 -4.00 -18.33
CA ASP A 205 19.33 -4.39 -19.68
C ASP A 205 20.06 -5.65 -20.21
N PHE A 206 21.38 -5.79 -20.00
CA PHE A 206 22.15 -6.89 -20.58
C PHE A 206 22.08 -8.20 -19.76
N LEU A 207 22.12 -8.13 -18.42
CA LEU A 207 22.08 -9.34 -17.58
C LEU A 207 20.77 -10.14 -17.70
N PRO A 208 19.57 -9.53 -17.77
CA PRO A 208 18.34 -10.27 -18.02
C PRO A 208 18.26 -10.81 -19.45
N GLY A 209 18.76 -10.05 -20.44
CA GLY A 209 18.80 -10.46 -21.84
C GLY A 209 19.71 -11.67 -22.09
N LEU A 210 20.89 -11.72 -21.47
CA LEU A 210 21.81 -12.85 -21.54
C LEU A 210 21.29 -14.10 -20.82
N ARG A 211 20.58 -13.95 -19.70
CA ARG A 211 19.90 -15.08 -19.03
C ARG A 211 18.74 -15.61 -19.87
N ALA A 212 17.91 -14.74 -20.44
CA ALA A 212 16.83 -15.13 -21.34
C ALA A 212 17.32 -15.83 -22.62
N PHE A 213 18.51 -15.45 -23.12
CA PHE A 213 19.13 -16.09 -24.28
C PHE A 213 19.76 -17.46 -23.94
N GLY A 214 20.25 -17.64 -22.70
CA GLY A 214 20.77 -18.90 -22.20
C GLY A 214 19.69 -19.95 -21.92
N ASP A 215 18.54 -19.52 -21.39
CA ASP A 215 17.44 -20.42 -21.02
C ASP A 215 16.50 -20.76 -22.20
N ASP A 216 16.30 -19.85 -23.17
CA ASP A 216 15.50 -20.10 -24.37
C ASP A 216 15.95 -19.27 -25.59
N PRO A 217 16.95 -19.77 -26.34
CA PRO A 217 17.51 -19.04 -27.49
C PRO A 217 16.51 -18.93 -28.65
N VAL A 218 15.57 -19.87 -28.81
CA VAL A 218 14.61 -19.88 -29.92
C VAL A 218 13.42 -18.95 -29.63
N GLY A 219 12.97 -18.88 -28.37
CA GLY A 219 11.88 -18.00 -27.94
C GLY A 219 12.24 -16.51 -27.95
N THR A 220 13.51 -16.17 -27.72
CA THR A 220 13.98 -14.78 -27.75
C THR A 220 14.09 -14.23 -29.17
N VAL A 221 14.62 -15.02 -30.12
CA VAL A 221 14.70 -14.63 -31.54
C VAL A 221 13.30 -14.46 -32.15
N ARG A 222 12.33 -15.30 -31.75
CA ARG A 222 10.94 -15.20 -32.21
C ARG A 222 10.22 -13.96 -31.67
N ARG A 223 10.56 -13.47 -30.48
CA ARG A 223 10.02 -12.23 -29.91
C ARG A 223 10.59 -10.99 -30.59
N MET A 224 11.90 -10.96 -30.82
CA MET A 224 12.55 -9.86 -31.56
C MET A 224 12.05 -9.73 -32.99
N TRP A 225 11.68 -10.83 -33.64
CA TRP A 225 11.15 -10.82 -35.01
C TRP A 225 9.69 -10.35 -35.11
N ASN A 226 8.94 -10.35 -34.01
CA ASN A 226 7.54 -9.89 -33.97
C ASN A 226 7.41 -8.43 -33.50
N GLU A 227 8.50 -7.79 -33.06
CA GLU A 227 8.55 -6.39 -32.66
C GLU A 227 9.06 -5.44 -33.77
N PHE A 228 9.37 -5.97 -34.96
CA PHE A 228 9.63 -5.22 -36.19
C PHE A 228 8.50 -5.45 -37.21
#